data_AF-A0A354TIQ5-F1
#
_entry.id   AF-A0A354TIQ5-F1
#
_cell.length_a   1.000
_cell.length_b   1.000
_cell.length_c   1.000
_cell.angle_alpha   90.00
_cell.angle_beta   90.00
_cell.angle_gamma   90.00
#
_symmetry.space_group_name_H-M   'P 1'
#
loop_
_entity.id
_entity.type
_entity.pdbx_description
1 polymer ?
#
loop_
_entity_poly.entity_id
_entity_poly.type
_entity_poly.pdbx_seq_one_letter_code
_entity_poly.pdbx_strand_id
1 'polypeptide(L)' 'MRQTLAHQTDESHINDITTVNDITTASGLTVATVSSTLMRLEMKRLIRALPGRRYVRLV' A
#
# COMPACT_ATOMS: atom_id res chain seq x y z
N MET A 1 -2.13 -40.77 -2.52
CA MET A 1 -2.97 -40.06 -1.54
C MET A 1 -2.43 -38.66 -1.33
N ARG A 2 -3.28 -37.64 -1.58
CA ARG A 2 -3.28 -36.26 -1.03
C ARG A 2 -2.04 -35.36 -1.24
N GLN A 3 -2.12 -34.63 -2.35
CA GLN A 3 -1.93 -33.18 -2.51
C GLN A 3 -1.83 -32.36 -1.20
N THR A 4 -0.79 -31.53 -1.09
CA THR A 4 -0.82 -30.25 -0.35
C THR A 4 -0.01 -29.21 -1.14
N LEU A 5 -0.70 -28.55 -2.05
CA LEU A 5 -0.28 -27.28 -2.64
C LEU A 5 -0.49 -26.15 -1.63
N ALA A 6 0.32 -25.11 -1.78
CA ALA A 6 0.08 -23.73 -1.37
C ALA A 6 0.13 -23.40 0.13
N HIS A 7 1.32 -22.98 0.56
CA HIS A 7 1.47 -21.78 1.39
C HIS A 7 2.81 -21.09 1.07
N GLN A 8 2.98 -20.67 -0.19
CA GLN A 8 3.76 -19.46 -0.45
C GLN A 8 2.88 -18.30 -0.02
N THR A 9 2.85 -18.01 1.28
CA THR A 9 2.25 -16.79 1.80
C THR A 9 3.16 -15.65 1.39
N ASP A 10 2.94 -15.10 0.21
CA ASP A 10 2.87 -13.66 -0.06
C ASP A 10 3.82 -12.73 0.76
N GLU A 11 5.08 -13.09 0.97
CA GLU A 11 6.08 -12.25 1.65
C GLU A 11 6.50 -11.03 0.80
N SER A 12 5.92 -10.86 -0.39
CA SER A 12 6.13 -9.73 -1.28
C SER A 12 5.39 -8.45 -0.85
N HIS A 13 4.38 -8.49 0.02
CA HIS A 13 3.50 -7.32 0.25
C HIS A 13 3.89 -6.43 1.43
N ILE A 14 4.90 -6.79 2.22
CA ILE A 14 5.40 -5.96 3.35
C ILE A 14 6.39 -4.89 2.86
N ASN A 15 7.01 -5.07 1.69
CA ASN A 15 7.95 -4.10 1.12
C ASN A 15 7.26 -2.88 0.48
N ASP A 16 5.94 -2.92 0.25
CA ASP A 16 5.14 -1.81 -0.27
C ASP A 16 4.48 -0.96 0.83
N ILE A 17 4.87 -1.14 2.11
CA ILE A 17 4.39 -0.28 3.19
C ILE A 17 5.06 1.09 3.05
N THR A 18 4.38 2.02 2.38
CA THR A 18 4.87 3.38 2.16
C THR A 18 4.15 4.36 3.09
N THR A 19 4.89 5.34 3.60
CA THR A 19 4.34 6.43 4.41
C THR A 19 4.03 7.64 3.53
N VAL A 20 3.11 8.51 3.98
CA VAL A 20 2.83 9.77 3.28
C VAL A 20 4.10 10.61 3.10
N ASN A 21 5.00 10.62 4.09
CA ASN A 21 6.24 11.38 4.04
C ASN A 21 7.15 10.88 2.92
N ASP A 22 7.31 9.56 2.82
CA ASP A 22 8.14 8.93 1.80
C ASP A 22 7.62 9.25 0.37
N ILE A 23 6.29 9.17 0.17
CA ILE A 23 5.65 9.54 -1.10
C ILE A 23 5.84 11.03 -1.40
N THR A 24 5.71 11.90 -0.39
CA THR A 24 5.91 13.35 -0.51
C THR A 24 7.34 13.67 -0.94
N THR A 25 8.33 13.02 -0.31
CA THR A 25 9.75 13.20 -0.65
C THR A 25 10.07 12.66 -2.05
N ALA A 26 9.56 11.49 -2.43
CA ALA A 26 9.84 10.88 -3.73
C ALA A 26 9.15 11.60 -4.90
N SER A 27 7.93 12.10 -4.69
CA SER A 27 7.13 12.74 -5.75
C SER A 27 7.31 14.26 -5.84
N GLY A 28 7.84 14.90 -4.80
CA GLY A 28 7.90 16.36 -4.68
C GLY A 28 6.52 17.03 -4.55
N LEU A 29 5.46 16.25 -4.37
CA LEU A 29 4.10 16.76 -4.20
C LEU A 29 3.87 17.22 -2.76
N THR A 30 2.95 18.16 -2.57
CA THR A 30 2.55 18.55 -1.22
C THR A 30 1.81 17.41 -0.52
N VAL A 31 1.90 17.38 0.81
CA VAL A 31 1.18 16.41 1.65
C VAL A 31 -0.32 16.39 1.32
N ALA A 32 -0.94 17.54 1.06
CA ALA A 32 -2.35 17.63 0.70
C ALA A 32 -2.68 16.93 -0.64
N THR A 33 -1.82 17.08 -1.64
CA THR A 33 -1.96 16.39 -2.94
C THR A 33 -1.75 14.89 -2.80
N VAL A 34 -0.77 14.48 -1.99
CA VAL A 34 -0.53 13.06 -1.69
C VAL A 34 -1.73 12.45 -0.97
N SER A 35 -2.25 13.09 0.09
CA SER A 35 -3.40 12.57 0.86
C SER A 35 -4.67 12.46 0.02
N SER A 36 -5.00 13.46 -0.79
CA SER A 36 -6.17 13.41 -1.69
C SER A 36 -6.02 12.34 -2.77
N THR A 37 -4.80 12.11 -3.26
CA THR A 37 -4.51 11.02 -4.19
C THR A 37 -4.68 9.65 -3.54
N LEU A 38 -4.15 9.46 -2.33
CA LEU A 38 -4.29 8.22 -1.57
C LEU A 38 -5.77 7.90 -1.28
N MET A 39 -6.58 8.89 -0.87
CA MET A 39 -8.02 8.70 -0.72
C MET A 39 -8.68 8.21 -2.02
N ARG A 40 -8.31 8.80 -3.17
CA ARG A 40 -8.85 8.39 -4.47
C ARG A 40 -8.45 6.97 -4.86
N LEU A 41 -7.23 6.55 -4.51
CA LEU A 41 -6.74 5.19 -4.75
C LEU A 41 -7.43 4.18 -3.81
N GLU A 42 -7.69 4.58 -2.57
CA GLU A 42 -8.42 3.77 -1.58
C GLU A 42 -9.88 3.55 -2.01
N MET A 43 -10.55 4.60 -2.49
CA MET A 43 -11.90 4.50 -3.07
C MET A 43 -11.94 3.52 -4.25
N LYS A 44 -10.85 3.43 -5.02
CA LYS A 44 -10.69 2.47 -6.12
C LYS A 44 -10.23 1.09 -5.66
N ARG A 45 -10.05 0.88 -4.35
CA ARG A 45 -9.55 -0.35 -3.73
C ARG A 45 -8.20 -0.81 -4.28
N LEU A 46 -7.36 0.15 -4.70
CA LEU A 46 -5.99 -0.11 -5.20
C LEU A 46 -4.95 -0.05 -4.09
N ILE A 47 -5.29 0.58 -2.97
CA ILE A 47 -4.48 0.63 -1.77
C ILE A 47 -5.35 0.40 -0.53
N ARG A 48 -4.72 0.07 0.58
CA ARG A 48 -5.36 0.00 1.90
C ARG A 48 -4.60 0.86 2.91
N ALA A 49 -5.33 1.70 3.62
CA ALA A 49 -4.78 2.42 4.77
C ALA A 49 -4.59 1.47 5.96
N LEU A 50 -3.47 1.60 6.64
CA LEU A 50 -3.11 0.89 7.87
C LEU A 50 -2.93 1.88 9.03
N PRO A 51 -3.07 1.42 10.28
CA PRO A 51 -2.75 2.22 11.45
C PRO A 51 -1.35 2.84 11.35
N GLY A 52 -1.23 4.09 11.82
CA GLY A 52 0.05 4.82 11.77
C GLY A 52 0.34 5.51 10.43
N ARG A 53 -0.69 5.86 9.64
CA ARG A 53 -0.56 6.57 8.34
C ARG A 53 0.32 5.82 7.34
N ARG A 54 0.18 4.50 7.35
CA ARG A 54 0.88 3.59 6.45
C ARG A 54 -0.10 3.13 5.38
N TYR A 55 0.39 2.94 4.17
CA TYR A 55 -0.42 2.49 3.05
C TYR A 55 0.25 1.29 2.42
N VAL A 56 -0.55 0.30 2.05
CA VAL A 56 -0.11 -0.85 1.27
C VAL A 56 -0.82 -0.87 -0.05
N ARG A 57 -0.12 -1.28 -1.09
CA ARG A 57 -0.72 -1.54 -2.39
C ARG A 57 -1.51 -2.86 -2.33
N LEU A 58 -2.71 -2.84 -2.90
CA LEU A 58 -3.50 -4.03 -3.16
C LEU A 58 -3.22 -4.41 -4.61
N VAL A 59 -2.19 -5.25 -4.83
CA VAL A 59 -1.93 -5.87 -6.14
C VAL A 59 -2.72 -7.15 -6.30
#